data_AF-A0A924FYD7-F1
#
_entry.id   AF-A0A924FYD7-F1
#
_cell.length_a   1.000
_cell.length_b   1.000
_cell.length_c   1.000
_cell.angle_alpha   90.00
_cell.angle_beta   90.00
_cell.angle_gamma   90.00
#
_symmetry.space_group_name_H-M   'P 1'
#
loop_
_entity.id
_entity.type
_entity.pdbx_description
1 polymer ?
#
loop_
_entity_poly.entity_id
_entity_poly.type
_entity_poly.pdbx_seq_one_letter_code
_entity_poly.pdbx_strand_id
1 'polypeptide(L)'
;MKRTLDLTPEQRAARPDPMPALNANPEIRRKGQGAWTPERRALKSAEMTARNFNPDFHQRKLAGIARRPPRGLAIPDHTHPVVRGLFIRMNEEHANRGDVAHRAGISTDAPTGWRATNMPQIDTLDPALGALDLELAIVPRGTRNADGFIGNGKGKGVRP
;
A
#
# COMPACT_ATOMS: atom_id res chain seq x y z
N MET A 1 23.67 -21.32 -11.93
CA MET A 1 24.76 -20.74 -12.72
C MET A 1 24.27 -19.47 -13.42
N LYS A 2 24.58 -18.29 -12.88
CA LYS A 2 24.21 -17.00 -13.49
C LYS A 2 25.33 -16.62 -14.48
N ARG A 3 25.04 -16.58 -15.78
CA ARG A 3 25.96 -16.08 -16.80
C ARG A 3 25.95 -14.55 -16.75
N THR A 4 26.90 -13.95 -16.06
CA THR A 4 27.25 -12.54 -16.24
C THR A 4 28.02 -12.43 -17.55
N LEU A 5 27.39 -11.85 -18.57
CA LEU A 5 28.05 -11.46 -19.81
C LEU A 5 28.90 -10.22 -19.51
N ASP A 6 30.21 -10.42 -19.32
CA ASP A 6 31.17 -9.32 -19.22
C ASP A 6 31.35 -8.66 -20.60
N LEU A 7 30.55 -7.62 -20.85
CA LEU A 7 30.67 -6.77 -22.03
C LEU A 7 31.96 -5.96 -21.96
N THR A 8 32.73 -5.93 -23.05
CA THR A 8 33.95 -5.11 -23.17
C THR A 8 33.62 -3.62 -23.17
N PRO A 9 34.57 -2.72 -22.84
CA PRO A 9 34.34 -1.27 -22.81
C PRO A 9 33.81 -0.72 -24.15
N GLU A 10 34.30 -1.25 -25.26
CA GLU A 10 33.86 -0.88 -26.61
C GLU A 10 32.44 -1.38 -26.91
N GLN A 11 32.07 -2.58 -26.47
CA GLN A 11 30.70 -3.11 -26.61
C GLN A 11 29.70 -2.37 -25.71
N ARG A 12 30.16 -1.84 -24.58
CA ARG A 12 29.38 -1.00 -23.68
C ARG A 12 29.16 0.40 -24.26
N ALA A 13 30.15 0.94 -24.97
CA ALA A 13 30.06 2.23 -25.68
C ALA A 13 29.24 2.15 -26.98
N ALA A 14 29.25 1.01 -27.67
CA ALA A 14 28.50 0.79 -28.91
C ALA A 14 27.02 0.43 -28.68
N ARG A 15 26.60 0.14 -27.44
CA ARG A 15 25.20 -0.05 -27.10
C ARG A 15 24.52 1.33 -27.00
N PRO A 16 23.51 1.63 -27.84
CA PRO A 16 22.66 2.78 -27.58
C PRO A 16 21.94 2.52 -26.25
N ASP A 17 22.03 3.47 -25.31
CA ASP A 17 21.30 3.40 -24.04
C ASP A 17 19.83 3.07 -24.33
N PRO A 18 19.26 1.97 -23.79
CA PRO A 18 17.89 1.58 -24.10
C PRO A 18 16.84 2.50 -23.48
N MET A 19 17.26 3.59 -22.82
CA MET A 19 16.37 4.64 -22.33
C MET A 19 16.99 6.02 -22.62
N PRO A 20 16.91 6.53 -23.87
CA PRO A 20 16.83 7.96 -24.02
C PRO A 20 15.52 8.33 -23.33
N ALA A 21 15.64 9.03 -22.20
CA ALA A 21 14.53 9.39 -21.35
C ALA A 21 13.29 9.71 -22.19
N LEU A 22 12.15 9.09 -21.90
CA LEU A 22 10.86 9.48 -22.48
C LEU A 22 10.61 11.01 -22.38
N ASN A 23 11.35 11.70 -21.50
CA ASN A 23 11.41 13.14 -21.32
C ASN A 23 12.17 13.93 -22.41
N ALA A 24 13.04 13.29 -23.21
CA ALA A 24 13.85 13.91 -24.25
C ALA A 24 13.14 13.95 -25.61
N ASN A 25 12.04 13.21 -25.78
CA ASN A 25 11.26 13.25 -27.01
C ASN A 25 10.23 14.40 -26.96
N PRO A 26 10.38 15.47 -27.79
CA PRO A 26 9.49 16.63 -27.77
C PRO A 26 8.05 16.29 -28.20
N GLU A 27 7.85 15.21 -28.97
CA GLU A 27 6.51 14.78 -29.38
C GLU A 27 5.75 14.06 -28.26
N ILE A 28 6.46 13.33 -27.39
CA ILE A 28 5.85 12.64 -26.23
C ILE A 28 5.46 13.66 -25.16
N ARG A 29 6.26 14.71 -24.95
CA ARG A 29 5.91 15.88 -24.10
C ARG A 29 4.64 16.60 -24.56
N ARG A 30 4.29 16.55 -25.84
CA ARG A 30 3.06 17.20 -26.36
C ARG A 30 1.79 16.40 -26.06
N LYS A 31 1.86 15.07 -25.91
CA LYS A 31 0.69 14.22 -25.70
C LYS A 31 0.35 13.96 -24.23
N GLY A 32 1.30 14.12 -23.31
CA GLY A 32 1.06 14.03 -21.86
C GLY A 32 0.74 15.39 -21.27
N GLN A 33 -0.56 15.70 -21.07
CA GLN A 33 -1.10 16.87 -20.36
C GLN A 33 -0.32 18.19 -20.60
N GLY A 34 -0.77 18.98 -21.57
CA GLY A 34 -0.11 20.23 -21.99
C GLY A 34 0.49 21.03 -20.83
N ALA A 35 1.76 21.44 -21.00
CA ALA A 35 2.54 22.13 -19.97
C ALA A 35 1.75 23.31 -19.40
N TRP A 36 1.39 23.24 -18.11
CA TRP A 36 0.69 24.34 -17.45
C TRP A 36 1.62 25.54 -17.35
N THR A 37 1.21 26.65 -17.96
CA THR A 37 1.92 27.92 -17.80
C THR A 37 2.01 28.29 -16.31
N PRO A 38 3.08 28.99 -15.87
CA PRO A 38 3.20 29.44 -14.49
C PRO A 38 1.98 30.25 -14.02
N GLU A 39 1.44 31.11 -14.90
CA GLU A 39 0.24 31.91 -14.64
C GLU A 39 -1.01 31.04 -14.40
N ARG A 40 -1.21 30.00 -15.21
CA ARG A 40 -2.35 29.08 -15.04
C ARG A 40 -2.24 28.27 -13.75
N ARG A 41 -1.02 27.93 -13.32
CA ARG A 41 -0.77 27.30 -12.00
C ARG A 41 -1.07 28.27 -10.87
N ALA A 42 -0.62 29.52 -10.96
CA ALA A 42 -0.89 30.55 -9.96
C ALA A 42 -2.38 30.82 -9.81
N LEU A 43 -3.10 31.03 -10.92
CA LEU A 43 -4.55 31.24 -10.93
C LEU A 43 -5.29 30.04 -10.29
N LYS A 44 -4.93 28.82 -10.68
CA LYS A 44 -5.56 27.61 -10.12
C LYS A 44 -5.26 27.43 -8.63
N SER A 45 -4.05 27.76 -8.20
CA SER A 45 -3.68 27.70 -6.78
C SER A 45 -4.46 28.72 -5.94
N ALA A 46 -4.67 29.93 -6.44
CA ALA A 46 -5.48 30.95 -5.80
C ALA A 46 -6.96 30.54 -5.74
N GLU A 47 -7.51 29.99 -6.83
CA GLU A 47 -8.86 29.43 -6.87
C GLU A 47 -9.04 28.29 -5.84
N MET A 48 -8.10 27.35 -5.77
CA MET A 48 -8.13 26.26 -4.80
C MET A 48 -8.03 26.75 -3.35
N THR A 49 -7.20 27.78 -3.11
CA THR A 49 -7.06 28.42 -1.80
C THR A 49 -8.38 29.07 -1.40
N ALA A 50 -8.96 29.92 -2.24
CA ALA A 50 -10.25 30.56 -1.99
C ALA A 50 -11.38 29.54 -1.77
N ARG A 51 -11.39 28.43 -2.54
CA ARG A 51 -12.34 27.34 -2.36
C ARG A 51 -12.19 26.62 -1.03
N ASN A 52 -10.95 26.39 -0.58
CA ASN A 52 -10.67 25.75 0.72
C ASN A 52 -11.01 26.66 1.91
N PHE A 53 -10.92 27.98 1.76
CA PHE A 53 -11.32 28.95 2.78
C PHE A 53 -12.84 29.12 2.91
N ASN A 54 -13.64 28.65 1.94
CA ASN A 54 -15.10 28.72 2.03
C ASN A 54 -15.62 27.70 3.09
N PRO A 55 -16.29 28.17 4.16
CA PRO A 55 -16.79 27.30 5.24
C PRO A 55 -17.85 26.29 4.75
N ASP A 56 -18.70 26.66 3.81
CA ASP A 56 -19.72 25.76 3.26
C ASP A 56 -19.09 24.62 2.47
N PHE A 57 -18.01 24.90 1.74
CA PHE A 57 -17.26 23.86 1.03
C PHE A 57 -16.64 22.87 2.02
N HIS A 58 -16.08 23.37 3.13
CA HIS A 58 -15.51 22.53 4.18
C HIS A 58 -16.58 21.66 4.85
N GLN A 59 -17.73 22.24 5.22
CA GLN A 59 -18.84 21.51 5.83
C GLN A 59 -19.41 20.43 4.89
N ARG A 60 -19.62 20.74 3.61
CA ARG A 60 -20.07 19.75 2.61
C ARG A 60 -19.05 18.64 2.43
N LYS A 61 -17.75 18.95 2.46
CA LYS A 61 -16.67 17.96 2.38
C LYS A 61 -16.68 17.04 3.60
N LEU A 62 -16.77 17.58 4.82
CA LEU A 62 -16.86 16.80 6.05
C LEU A 62 -18.11 15.92 6.09
N ALA A 63 -19.28 16.47 5.75
CA ALA A 63 -20.52 15.70 5.66
C ALA A 63 -20.42 14.58 4.62
N GLY A 64 -19.75 14.85 3.49
CA GLY A 64 -19.45 13.83 2.48
C GLY A 64 -18.50 12.74 2.98
N ILE A 65 -17.52 13.08 3.81
CA ILE A 65 -16.61 12.10 4.44
C ILE A 65 -17.36 11.26 5.47
N ALA A 66 -18.16 11.87 6.33
CA ALA A 66 -18.94 11.18 7.36
C ALA A 66 -19.97 10.20 6.77
N ARG A 67 -20.51 10.48 5.58
CA ARG A 67 -21.44 9.58 4.87
C ARG A 67 -20.75 8.45 4.10
N ARG A 68 -19.42 8.47 3.96
CA ARG A 68 -18.74 7.37 3.27
C ARG A 68 -18.77 6.14 4.17
N PRO A 69 -19.14 4.96 3.64
CA PRO A 69 -18.97 3.74 4.40
C PRO A 69 -17.48 3.58 4.75
N PRO A 70 -17.15 3.10 5.96
CA PRO A 70 -15.77 2.82 6.32
C PRO A 70 -15.22 1.82 5.31
N ARG A 71 -14.21 2.22 4.55
CA ARG A 71 -13.51 1.29 3.66
C ARG A 71 -12.49 0.57 4.51
N GLY A 72 -12.75 -0.71 4.75
CA GLY A 72 -11.72 -1.60 5.28
C GLY A 72 -10.45 -1.53 4.42
N LEU A 73 -9.32 -1.79 5.04
CA LEU A 73 -8.05 -2.00 4.36
C LEU A 73 -8.24 -3.13 3.34
N ALA A 74 -7.98 -2.84 2.07
CA ALA A 74 -8.01 -3.84 1.02
C ALA A 74 -6.93 -4.91 1.29
N ILE A 75 -7.30 -6.18 1.17
CA ILE A 75 -6.42 -7.32 1.39
C ILE A 75 -6.35 -8.12 0.08
N PRO A 76 -5.27 -8.01 -0.70
CA PRO A 76 -5.10 -8.78 -1.92
C PRO A 76 -5.11 -10.31 -1.71
N ASP A 77 -5.53 -11.05 -2.73
CA ASP A 77 -5.62 -12.53 -2.70
C ASP A 77 -4.26 -13.24 -2.54
N HIS A 78 -3.17 -12.60 -2.96
CA HIS A 78 -1.82 -13.12 -2.85
C HIS A 78 -1.11 -12.77 -1.53
N THR A 79 -1.74 -11.98 -0.66
CA THR A 79 -1.16 -11.65 0.65
C THR A 79 -0.99 -12.91 1.48
N HIS A 80 0.18 -13.04 2.13
CA HIS A 80 0.49 -14.19 2.96
C HIS A 80 -0.56 -14.40 4.07
N PRO A 81 -1.01 -15.63 4.37
CA PRO A 81 -2.13 -15.89 5.31
C PRO A 81 -1.96 -15.21 6.68
N VAL A 82 -0.76 -15.25 7.26
CA VAL A 82 -0.50 -14.61 8.57
C VAL A 82 -0.65 -13.08 8.52
N VAL A 83 -0.21 -12.47 7.41
CA VAL A 83 -0.39 -11.02 7.19
C VAL A 83 -1.86 -10.73 6.90
N ARG A 84 -2.56 -11.61 6.17
CA ARG A 84 -4.01 -11.47 5.95
C ARG A 84 -4.77 -11.47 7.27
N GLY A 85 -4.47 -12.39 8.19
CA GLY A 85 -5.07 -12.42 9.52
C GLY A 85 -4.89 -11.12 10.29
N LEU A 86 -3.66 -10.55 10.26
CA LEU A 86 -3.38 -9.23 10.84
C LEU A 86 -4.31 -8.16 10.25
N PHE A 87 -4.40 -8.05 8.92
CA PHE A 87 -5.23 -7.03 8.27
C PHE A 87 -6.74 -7.25 8.44
N ILE A 88 -7.19 -8.50 8.55
CA ILE A 88 -8.58 -8.81 8.91
C ILE A 88 -8.87 -8.28 10.30
N ARG A 89 -7.99 -8.56 11.27
CA ARG A 89 -8.15 -8.07 12.64
C ARG A 89 -8.14 -6.55 12.71
N MET A 90 -7.26 -5.89 11.96
CA MET A 90 -7.25 -4.43 11.83
C MET A 90 -8.58 -3.89 11.30
N ASN A 91 -9.19 -4.56 10.32
CA ASN A 91 -10.48 -4.16 9.76
C ASN A 91 -11.62 -4.35 10.77
N GLU A 92 -11.59 -5.43 11.56
CA GLU A 92 -12.56 -5.69 12.64
C GLU A 92 -12.48 -4.65 13.76
N GLU A 93 -11.27 -4.28 14.18
CA GLU A 93 -11.04 -3.29 15.25
C GLU A 93 -11.07 -1.84 14.74
N HIS A 94 -11.28 -1.62 13.43
CA HIS A 94 -11.14 -0.32 12.78
C HIS A 94 -9.78 0.35 13.04
N ALA A 95 -8.74 -0.44 13.27
CA ALA A 95 -7.38 0.03 13.51
C ALA A 95 -6.71 0.42 12.19
N ASN A 96 -6.09 1.60 12.15
CA ASN A 96 -5.34 2.04 10.99
C ASN A 96 -3.89 1.51 11.04
N ARG A 97 -3.22 1.42 9.88
CA ARG A 97 -1.82 0.94 9.79
C ARG A 97 -0.83 1.77 10.61
N GLY A 98 -1.05 3.08 10.68
CA GLY A 98 -0.21 3.99 11.46
C GLY A 98 -0.35 3.77 12.95
N ASP A 99 -1.58 3.53 13.45
CA ASP A 99 -1.86 3.27 14.86
C ASP A 99 -1.21 1.95 15.28
N VAL A 100 -1.38 0.90 14.49
CA VAL A 100 -0.75 -0.41 14.76
C VAL A 100 0.77 -0.29 14.73
N ALA A 101 1.33 0.38 13.70
CA ALA A 101 2.77 0.58 13.61
C ALA A 101 3.34 1.38 14.79
N HIS A 102 2.61 2.42 15.23
CA HIS A 102 2.98 3.23 16.39
C HIS A 102 2.95 2.42 17.68
N ARG A 103 1.88 1.67 17.94
CA ARG A 103 1.77 0.80 19.13
C ARG A 103 2.84 -0.30 19.15
N ALA A 104 3.17 -0.84 17.98
CA ALA A 104 4.16 -1.90 17.81
C ALA A 104 5.61 -1.39 17.75
N GLY A 105 5.84 -0.08 17.70
CA GLY A 105 7.18 0.50 17.59
C GLY A 105 7.88 0.21 16.25
N ILE A 106 7.12 -0.01 15.16
CA ILE A 106 7.66 -0.30 13.82
C ILE A 106 7.39 0.83 12.83
N SER A 107 8.05 0.80 11.67
CA SER A 107 7.79 1.74 10.58
C SER A 107 6.37 1.61 10.03
N THR A 108 5.71 2.74 9.75
CA THR A 108 4.38 2.81 9.12
C THR A 108 4.32 2.17 7.74
N ASP A 109 5.47 2.06 7.06
CA ASP A 109 5.57 1.44 5.74
C ASP A 109 5.64 -0.09 5.81
N ALA A 110 6.04 -0.65 6.95
CA ALA A 110 6.26 -2.08 7.09
C ALA A 110 4.98 -2.91 6.83
N PRO A 111 3.81 -2.61 7.43
CA PRO A 111 2.57 -3.32 7.12
C PRO A 111 2.18 -3.23 5.64
N THR A 112 2.46 -2.08 5.01
CA THR A 112 2.20 -1.88 3.58
C THR A 112 3.08 -2.77 2.71
N GLY A 113 4.37 -2.87 3.05
CA GLY A 113 5.32 -3.75 2.38
C GLY A 113 4.95 -5.23 2.55
N TRP A 114 4.51 -5.64 3.74
CA TRP A 114 4.12 -7.03 4.01
C TRP A 114 2.92 -7.50 3.18
N ARG A 115 2.01 -6.57 2.89
CA ARG A 115 0.83 -6.87 2.09
C ARG A 115 1.17 -7.11 0.62
N ALA A 116 2.24 -6.49 0.11
CA ALA A 116 2.51 -6.39 -1.32
C ALA A 116 3.78 -7.12 -1.79
N THR A 117 4.92 -6.91 -1.13
CA THR A 117 6.24 -7.26 -1.72
C THR A 117 7.17 -8.01 -0.77
N ASN A 118 7.04 -7.82 0.54
CA ASN A 118 8.03 -8.29 1.51
C ASN A 118 7.41 -9.30 2.47
N MET A 119 8.19 -10.29 2.92
CA MET A 119 7.77 -11.12 4.05
C MET A 119 8.11 -10.43 5.36
N PRO A 120 7.18 -10.39 6.33
CA PRO A 120 7.49 -9.86 7.65
C PRO A 120 8.55 -10.70 8.34
N GLN A 121 9.45 -10.03 9.06
CA GLN A 121 10.36 -10.70 9.99
C GLN A 121 9.64 -10.90 11.32
N ILE A 122 9.97 -11.97 12.06
CA ILE A 122 9.25 -12.35 13.29
C ILE A 122 9.32 -11.23 14.35
N ASP A 123 10.49 -10.60 14.48
CA ASP A 123 10.77 -9.47 15.37
C ASP A 123 9.86 -8.25 15.15
N THR A 124 9.38 -8.06 13.92
CA THR A 124 8.46 -6.97 13.56
C THR A 124 6.99 -7.40 13.53
N LEU A 125 6.74 -8.68 13.25
CA LEU A 125 5.39 -9.22 13.17
C LEU A 125 4.78 -9.43 14.56
N ASP A 126 5.57 -9.97 15.49
CA ASP A 126 5.08 -10.32 16.83
C ASP A 126 4.59 -9.07 17.60
N PRO A 127 5.33 -7.93 17.62
CA PRO A 127 4.81 -6.70 18.20
C PRO A 127 3.59 -6.13 17.48
N ALA A 128 3.49 -6.30 16.15
CA ALA A 128 2.35 -5.84 15.37
C ALA A 128 1.07 -6.65 15.68
N LEU A 129 1.22 -7.94 15.94
CA LEU A 129 0.14 -8.80 16.43
C LEU A 129 -0.25 -8.43 17.86
N GLY A 130 0.74 -8.21 18.75
CA GLY A 130 0.50 -7.79 20.12
C GLY A 130 -0.24 -6.45 20.24
N ALA A 131 -0.05 -5.53 19.30
CA ALA A 131 -0.79 -4.26 19.23
C ALA A 131 -2.31 -4.41 18.97
N LEU A 132 -2.75 -5.61 18.61
CA LEU A 132 -4.15 -6.02 18.35
C LEU A 132 -4.59 -7.15 19.29
N ASP A 133 -3.90 -7.34 20.42
CA ASP A 133 -4.13 -8.43 21.38
C ASP A 133 -4.08 -9.84 20.74
N LEU A 134 -3.21 -10.02 19.74
CA LEU A 134 -2.93 -11.30 19.09
C LEU A 134 -1.54 -11.83 19.48
N GLU A 135 -1.39 -13.15 19.46
CA GLU A 135 -0.11 -13.84 19.68
C GLU A 135 0.25 -14.74 18.49
N LEU A 136 1.56 -14.91 18.24
CA LEU A 136 2.05 -15.83 17.24
C LEU A 136 2.16 -17.25 17.80
N ALA A 137 1.39 -18.19 17.23
CA ALA A 137 1.39 -19.59 17.67
C ALA A 137 1.97 -20.57 16.62
N ILE A 138 2.72 -21.57 17.10
CA ILE A 138 3.08 -22.75 16.30
C ILE A 138 1.94 -23.76 16.44
N VAL A 139 1.37 -24.18 15.31
CA VAL A 139 0.25 -25.14 15.28
C VAL A 139 0.50 -26.20 14.23
N PRO A 140 -0.09 -27.41 14.36
CA PRO A 140 0.05 -28.46 13.35
C PRO A 140 -0.39 -27.97 11.96
N ARG A 141 0.31 -28.43 10.92
CA ARG A 141 -0.07 -28.10 9.54
C ARG A 141 -1.50 -28.56 9.24
N GLY A 142 -2.26 -27.75 8.51
CA GLY A 142 -3.66 -28.04 8.16
C GLY A 142 -4.70 -27.59 9.20
N THR A 143 -4.27 -27.10 10.36
CA THR A 143 -5.20 -26.53 11.38
C THR A 143 -5.62 -25.10 11.09
N ARG A 144 -4.90 -24.39 10.22
CA ARG A 144 -5.16 -22.98 9.91
C ARG A 144 -6.11 -22.82 8.73
N ASN A 145 -6.94 -21.79 8.77
CA ASN A 145 -7.73 -21.33 7.62
C ASN A 145 -6.87 -20.48 6.66
N ALA A 146 -7.49 -19.97 5.59
CA ALA A 146 -6.81 -19.12 4.58
C ALA A 146 -6.34 -17.76 5.14
N ASP A 147 -6.80 -17.39 6.33
CA ASP A 147 -6.52 -16.15 7.03
C ASP A 147 -5.47 -16.33 8.14
N GLY A 148 -4.88 -17.53 8.25
CA GLY A 148 -3.83 -17.83 9.21
C GLY A 148 -4.31 -18.13 10.63
N PHE A 149 -5.61 -18.03 10.91
CA PHE A 149 -6.21 -18.40 12.20
C PHE A 149 -6.48 -19.91 12.29
N ILE A 150 -6.52 -20.44 13.51
CA ILE A 150 -6.92 -21.83 13.75
C ILE A 150 -8.38 -21.97 13.33
N GLY A 151 -8.65 -22.85 12.35
CA GLY A 151 -10.00 -23.20 11.96
C GLY A 151 -10.63 -24.02 13.08
N ASN A 152 -11.67 -23.49 13.72
CA ASN A 152 -12.53 -24.31 14.58
C ASN A 152 -12.97 -25.52 13.74
N GLY A 153 -12.67 -26.74 14.19
CA GLY A 153 -12.81 -28.00 13.43
C GLY A 153 -14.23 -28.41 13.02
N LYS A 154 -15.14 -27.47 12.76
CA LYS A 154 -16.48 -27.70 12.20
C LYS A 154 -16.87 -26.55 11.30
N GLY A 155 -17.00 -26.81 9.99
CA GLY A 155 -17.62 -25.84 9.09
C GLY A 155 -17.29 -26.08 7.63
N LYS A 156 -18.08 -26.94 6.98
CA LYS A 156 -18.25 -26.90 5.53
C LYS A 156 -18.59 -25.47 5.09
N GLY A 157 -18.14 -25.14 3.88
CA GLY A 157 -18.19 -23.83 3.25
C GLY A 157 -19.41 -22.98 3.57
N VAL A 158 -19.13 -21.72 3.90
CA VAL A 158 -19.94 -20.59 3.46
C VAL A 158 -18.94 -19.52 3.00
N ARG A 159 -18.79 -19.38 1.69
CA ARG A 159 -18.36 -18.11 1.10
C ARG A 159 -19.63 -17.35 0.71
N PRO A 160 -19.68 -16.02 0.92
CA PRO A 160 -20.70 -15.20 0.27
C PRO A 160 -20.56 -15.26 -1.26
#